data_AF-X1L666-F1
#
_entry.id   AF-X1L666-F1
#
_cell.length_a   1.000
_cell.length_b   1.000
_cell.length_c   1.000
_cell.angle_alpha   90.00
_cell.angle_beta   90.00
_cell.angle_gamma   90.00
#
_symmetry.space_group_name_H-M   'P 1'
#
loop_
_entity.id
_entity.type
_entity.pdbx_description
1 polymer ?
#
loop_
_entity_poly.entity_id
_entity_poly.type
_entity_poly.pdbx_seq_one_letter_code
_entity_poly.pdbx_strand_id
1 'polypeptide(L)' 'RDLKGSISLTITSPDFVFEGRYGENIAARRIEAGAFKDKWMMAPYEEYGRVKTAFIASKVEKLLKRGILLWKRE' A
#
# COMPACT_ATOMS: atom_id res chain seq x y z
N ARG A 1 6.20 16.67 -5.00
CA ARG A 1 5.00 15.80 -4.93
C ARG A 1 4.46 15.88 -3.52
N ASP A 2 3.16 16.08 -3.36
CA ASP A 2 2.50 16.13 -2.05
C ASP A 2 2.37 14.72 -1.44
N LEU A 3 2.74 14.57 -0.17
CA LEU A 3 2.70 13.30 0.56
C LEU A 3 1.27 12.81 0.70
N LYS A 4 0.34 13.72 1.01
CA LYS A 4 -1.08 13.39 1.20
C LYS A 4 -1.71 12.89 -0.10
N GLY A 5 -1.41 13.51 -1.23
CA GLY A 5 -1.83 13.03 -2.56
C GLY A 5 -1.28 11.63 -2.88
N SER A 6 -0.03 11.32 -2.49
CA SER A 6 0.57 10.01 -2.73
C SER A 6 -0.09 8.90 -1.89
N ILE A 7 -0.42 9.21 -0.63
CA ILE A 7 -1.15 8.29 0.27
C ILE A 7 -2.58 8.06 -0.25
N SER A 8 -3.29 9.14 -0.60
CA SER A 8 -4.65 9.05 -1.14
C SER A 8 -4.68 8.18 -2.40
N LEU A 9 -3.76 8.41 -3.33
CA LEU A 9 -3.63 7.63 -4.56
C LEU A 9 -3.30 6.15 -4.30
N THR A 10 -2.57 5.85 -3.22
CA THR A 10 -2.27 4.47 -2.83
C THR A 10 -3.53 3.71 -2.44
N ILE A 11 -4.50 4.36 -1.79
CA ILE A 11 -5.75 3.72 -1.34
C ILE A 11 -6.79 3.67 -2.47
N THR A 12 -6.94 4.76 -3.23
CA THR A 12 -7.95 4.84 -4.29
C THR A 12 -7.55 4.04 -5.53
N SER A 13 -6.25 3.80 -5.69
CA SER A 13 -5.69 3.10 -6.82
C SER A 13 -4.45 2.31 -6.35
N PRO A 14 -4.65 1.23 -5.57
CA PRO A 14 -3.58 0.32 -5.16
C PRO A 14 -3.21 -0.64 -6.29
N ASP A 15 -1.97 -1.10 -6.33
CA ASP A 15 -1.57 -2.24 -7.17
C ASP A 15 -1.84 -3.56 -6.44
N PHE A 16 -1.77 -3.55 -5.11
CA PHE A 16 -2.15 -4.67 -4.25
C PHE A 16 -2.90 -4.20 -3.01
N VAL A 17 -3.77 -5.05 -2.50
CA VAL A 17 -4.36 -4.94 -1.16
C VAL A 17 -4.03 -6.21 -0.39
N PHE A 18 -3.46 -6.03 0.80
CA PHE A 18 -3.09 -7.11 1.70
C PHE A 18 -3.93 -7.09 2.97
N GLU A 19 -4.08 -8.25 3.59
CA GLU A 19 -4.63 -8.38 4.93
C GLU A 19 -3.62 -7.90 5.97
N GLY A 20 -4.05 -6.96 6.81
CA GLY A 20 -3.29 -6.49 7.97
C GLY A 20 -3.54 -7.35 9.21
N ARG A 21 -2.68 -7.18 10.21
CA ARG A 21 -2.69 -8.05 11.40
C ARG A 21 -3.89 -7.82 12.33
N TYR A 22 -4.46 -6.61 12.32
CA TYR A 22 -5.51 -6.21 13.25
C TYR A 22 -6.86 -5.94 12.55
N GLY A 23 -7.15 -6.67 11.45
CA GLY A 23 -8.38 -6.51 10.68
C GLY A 23 -8.40 -5.29 9.76
N GLU A 24 -7.29 -4.58 9.64
CA GLU A 24 -7.12 -3.48 8.68
C GLU A 24 -6.68 -4.01 7.30
N ASN A 25 -7.00 -3.26 6.24
CA ASN A 25 -6.47 -3.54 4.90
C ASN A 25 -5.19 -2.73 4.69
N ILE A 26 -4.26 -3.26 3.92
CA ILE A 26 -3.01 -2.56 3.57
C ILE A 26 -2.97 -2.37 2.07
N ALA A 27 -3.21 -1.13 1.63
CA ALA A 27 -3.03 -0.75 0.25
C ALA A 27 -1.53 -0.59 -0.06
N ALA A 28 -1.09 -1.15 -1.18
CA ALA A 28 0.27 -1.02 -1.66
C ALA A 28 0.29 -0.50 -3.10
N ARG A 29 1.11 0.52 -3.34
CA ARG A 29 1.30 1.09 -4.67
C ARG A 29 2.79 1.30 -4.95
N ARG A 30 3.24 0.93 -6.16
CA ARG A 30 4.61 1.17 -6.60
C ARG A 30 4.84 2.66 -6.82
N ILE A 31 6.00 3.12 -6.39
CA ILE A 31 6.45 4.49 -6.57
C ILE A 31 7.21 4.59 -7.88
N GLU A 32 6.62 5.29 -8.85
CA GLU A 32 7.14 5.36 -10.23
C GLU A 32 8.24 6.41 -10.44
N ALA A 33 8.43 7.35 -9.52
CA ALA A 33 9.40 8.44 -9.69
C ALA A 33 9.91 9.03 -8.37
N GLY A 34 11.08 9.68 -8.42
CA GLY A 34 11.71 10.37 -7.29
C GLY A 34 12.69 9.49 -6.50
N ALA A 35 13.07 9.95 -5.31
CA ALA A 35 14.09 9.29 -4.47
C ALA A 35 13.71 7.88 -4.02
N PHE A 36 12.42 7.54 -4.01
CA PHE A 36 11.90 6.22 -3.66
C PHE A 36 11.38 5.44 -4.87
N LYS A 37 11.85 5.75 -6.09
CA LYS A 37 11.49 5.00 -7.28
C LYS A 37 11.71 3.49 -7.06
N ASP A 38 10.79 2.69 -7.59
CA ASP A 38 10.77 1.22 -7.47
C ASP A 38 10.54 0.67 -6.05
N LYS A 39 10.28 1.56 -5.09
CA LYS A 39 9.79 1.19 -3.76
C LYS A 39 8.27 1.18 -3.74
N TRP A 40 7.73 0.74 -2.62
CA TRP A 40 6.29 0.58 -2.41
C TRP A 40 5.82 1.54 -1.32
N MET A 41 4.84 2.37 -1.65
CA MET A 41 4.05 3.06 -0.64
C MET A 41 3.05 2.07 -0.05
N MET A 42 3.06 1.92 1.27
CA MET A 42 2.18 1.04 2.03
C MET A 42 1.30 1.92 2.91
N ALA A 43 -0.01 1.74 2.84
CA ALA A 43 -0.97 2.49 3.63
C ALA A 43 -2.00 1.53 4.27
N PRO A 44 -1.82 1.18 5.55
CA PRO A 44 -2.87 0.55 6.35
C PRO A 44 -4.07 1.48 6.51
N TYR A 45 -5.26 0.98 6.21
CA TYR A 45 -6.51 1.70 6.31
C TYR A 45 -7.63 0.85 6.92
N GLU A 46 -8.50 1.51 7.68
CA GLU A 46 -9.71 0.91 8.24
C GLU A 46 -10.86 0.94 7.23
N GLU A 47 -11.99 0.33 7.59
CA GLU A 47 -13.26 0.57 6.89
C GLU A 47 -13.49 2.09 6.72
N TYR A 48 -14.05 2.48 5.58
CA TYR A 48 -14.22 3.87 5.14
C TYR A 48 -12.93 4.62 4.74
N GLY A 49 -11.79 3.95 4.66
CA GLY A 49 -10.57 4.53 4.05
C GLY A 49 -9.75 5.42 4.99
N ARG A 50 -10.00 5.35 6.30
CA ARG A 50 -9.19 6.08 7.29
C ARG A 50 -7.79 5.49 7.36
N VAL A 51 -6.79 6.29 7.00
CA VAL A 51 -5.38 5.93 7.08
C VAL A 51 -4.85 6.15 8.48
N LYS A 52 -4.34 5.10 9.12
CA LYS A 52 -3.62 5.23 10.41
C LYS A 52 -2.20 5.73 10.19
N THR A 53 -1.53 5.22 9.16
CA THR A 53 -0.13 5.51 8.87
C THR A 53 0.19 5.21 7.40
N ALA A 54 1.33 5.69 6.93
CA ALA A 54 1.89 5.30 5.64
C ALA A 54 3.41 5.16 5.76
N PHE A 55 3.98 4.16 5.09
CA PHE A 55 5.41 3.90 5.11
C PHE A 55 5.90 3.34 3.79
N ILE A 56 7.20 3.42 3.56
CA ILE A 56 7.83 2.93 2.33
C ILE A 56 8.49 1.58 2.58
N ALA A 57 8.15 0.59 1.77
CA ALA A 57 8.76 -0.72 1.78
C ALA A 57 9.62 -0.93 0.53
N SER A 58 10.74 -1.64 0.68
CA SER A 58 11.60 -1.96 -0.47
C SER A 58 11.06 -3.07 -1.36
N LYS A 59 10.25 -3.97 -0.81
CA LYS A 59 9.82 -5.23 -1.45
C LYS A 59 8.48 -5.65 -0.89
N VAL A 60 7.55 -6.08 -1.76
CA VAL A 60 6.23 -6.62 -1.37
C VAL A 60 6.14 -8.13 -1.57
N GLU A 61 7.13 -8.76 -2.20
CA GLU A 61 7.15 -10.20 -2.49
C GLU A 61 7.08 -11.05 -1.22
N LYS A 62 7.61 -10.54 -0.09
CA LYS A 62 7.47 -11.21 1.20
C LYS A 62 6.03 -11.26 1.68
N LEU A 63 5.20 -10.27 1.34
CA LEU A 63 3.78 -10.25 1.68
C LEU A 63 3.01 -11.18 0.74
N LEU A 64 3.31 -11.16 -0.55
CA LEU A 64 2.74 -12.10 -1.52
C LEU A 64 3.01 -13.57 -1.14
N LYS A 65 4.24 -13.88 -0.72
CA LYS A 65 4.63 -15.23 -0.26
C LYS A 65 3.94 -15.68 1.03
N ARG A 66 3.45 -14.75 1.84
CA ARG A 66 2.74 -15.06 3.10
C ARG A 66 1.27 -15.42 2.88
N GLY A 67 0.76 -15.34 1.64
CA GLY A 67 -0.63 -15.67 1.32
C GLY A 67 -1.66 -14.67 1.84
N ILE A 68 -1.23 -13.49 2.29
CA ILE A 68 -2.09 -12.42 2.84
C ILE A 68 -2.60 -11.46 1.74
N LEU A 69 -2.58 -11.89 0.48
CA LEU A 69 -3.04 -11.07 -0.64
C LEU A 69 -4.57 -11.15 -0.70
N LEU A 70 -5.24 -10.01 -0.52
CA LEU A 70 -6.69 -9.91 -0.65
C LEU A 70 -7.11 -9.56 -2.08
N TRP A 71 -6.34 -8.69 -2.74
CA TRP A 71 -6.64 -8.24 -4.08
C TRP A 71 -5.39 -7.74 -4.81
N LYS A 72 -5.37 -7.88 -6.13
CA LYS A 72 -4.31 -7.41 -7.02
C LYS A 72 -4.94 -6.72 -8.23
N ARG A 73 -4.33 -5.62 -8.69
CA ARG A 73 -4.66 -5.00 -9.98
C ARG A 73 -4.23 -5.90 -11.14
N GLU A 74 -5.15 -6.17 -12.06
CA GLU A 74 -4.89 -6.86 -13.33
C GLU A 74 -4.03 -6.04 -14.29
#